data_AF-A0A2U9IR61-F1
#
_entry.id   AF-A0A2U9IR61-F1
#
_cell.length_a   1.000
_cell.length_b   1.000
_cell.length_c   1.000
_cell.angle_alpha   90.00
_cell.angle_beta   90.00
_cell.angle_gamma   90.00
#
_symmetry.space_group_name_H-M   'P 1'
#
loop_
_entity.id
_entity.type
_entity.pdbx_description
1 polymer ?
#
loop_
_entity_poly.entity_id
_entity_poly.type
_entity_poly.pdbx_seq_one_letter_code
_entity_poly.pdbx_strand_id
1 'polypeptide(L)'
;MDTGGFPEALMIGKEQVDVIYNDILFKDIMFRYKIREMEKFKDFSRSLISYYSSEVSLSRLAKIVEVDKKTIDLWSYGLENSYLNLFPPQVRGKTQGEINFQ
;
A
#
# COMPACT_ATOMS: atom_id res chain seq x y z
N MET A 1 -0.81 16.74 -15.92
CA MET A 1 -1.64 15.68 -15.31
C MET A 1 -2.79 16.40 -14.65
N ASP A 2 -3.81 16.71 -15.43
CA ASP A 2 -4.91 17.57 -15.00
C ASP A 2 -6.10 16.69 -14.64
N THR A 3 -6.30 16.58 -13.32
CA THR A 3 -7.51 16.17 -12.62
C THR A 3 -8.03 14.75 -12.89
N GLY A 4 -7.70 13.83 -11.97
CA GLY A 4 -8.38 12.54 -11.89
C GLY A 4 -8.39 11.99 -10.46
N GLY A 5 -9.57 11.53 -10.02
CA GLY A 5 -9.74 10.60 -8.89
C GLY A 5 -10.72 11.04 -7.80
N PHE A 6 -10.62 12.29 -7.33
CA PHE A 6 -11.36 12.79 -6.17
C PHE A 6 -12.11 14.09 -6.51
N PRO A 7 -13.45 14.10 -6.59
CA PRO A 7 -14.24 15.31 -6.85
C PRO A 7 -13.96 16.42 -5.83
N GLU A 8 -13.72 16.06 -4.57
CA GLU A 8 -13.36 17.01 -3.50
C GLU A 8 -12.01 17.70 -3.75
N ALA A 9 -11.07 17.11 -4.49
CA ALA A 9 -9.81 17.78 -4.81
C ALA A 9 -10.02 19.03 -5.69
N LEU A 10 -11.11 19.06 -6.48
CA LEU A 10 -11.51 20.22 -7.28
C LEU A 10 -12.17 21.33 -6.43
N MET A 11 -12.73 20.99 -5.27
CA MET A 11 -13.46 21.93 -4.40
C MET A 11 -12.64 22.41 -3.19
N ILE A 12 -11.73 21.58 -2.68
CA ILE A 12 -11.06 21.80 -1.38
C ILE A 12 -9.54 22.03 -1.53
N GLY A 13 -8.97 21.83 -2.73
CA GLY A 13 -7.57 22.12 -3.06
C GLY A 13 -6.61 20.94 -2.85
N LYS A 14 -5.46 20.97 -3.54
CA LYS A 14 -4.46 19.88 -3.53
C LYS A 14 -3.93 19.56 -2.12
N GLU A 15 -3.85 20.54 -1.24
CA GLU A 15 -3.40 20.37 0.14
C GLU A 15 -4.27 19.37 0.92
N GLN A 16 -5.56 19.26 0.59
CA GLN A 16 -6.46 18.33 1.27
C GLN A 16 -6.22 16.88 0.88
N VAL A 17 -5.79 16.64 -0.35
CA VAL A 17 -5.36 15.30 -0.78
C VAL A 17 -4.14 14.88 0.03
N ASP A 18 -3.18 15.79 0.24
CA ASP A 18 -2.01 15.51 1.07
C ASP A 18 -2.40 15.28 2.54
N VAL A 19 -3.36 16.04 3.09
CA VAL A 19 -3.88 15.84 4.46
C VAL A 19 -4.52 14.47 4.59
N ILE A 20 -5.46 14.11 3.69
CA ILE A 20 -6.14 12.81 3.72
C ILE A 20 -5.14 11.67 3.56
N TYR A 21 -4.20 11.78 2.62
CA TYR A 21 -3.15 10.80 2.41
C TYR A 21 -2.32 10.57 3.68
N ASN A 22 -1.83 11.66 4.29
CA ASN A 22 -1.08 11.56 5.53
C ASN A 22 -1.94 10.99 6.67
N ASP A 23 -3.19 11.42 6.80
CA ASP A 23 -4.11 10.93 7.81
C ASP A 23 -4.32 9.42 7.69
N ILE A 24 -4.51 8.88 6.48
CA ILE A 24 -4.63 7.44 6.27
C ILE A 24 -3.32 6.72 6.69
N LEU A 25 -2.16 7.21 6.23
CA LEU A 25 -0.86 6.61 6.60
C LEU A 25 -0.69 6.57 8.13
N PHE A 26 -1.00 7.65 8.81
CA PHE A 26 -0.79 7.77 10.26
C PHE A 26 -1.86 7.07 11.08
N LYS A 27 -3.13 7.43 10.86
CA LYS A 27 -4.27 7.03 11.68
C LYS A 27 -4.71 5.61 11.37
N ASP A 28 -4.83 5.27 10.10
CA ASP A 28 -5.42 3.99 9.71
C ASP A 28 -4.41 2.86 9.68
N ILE A 29 -3.14 3.17 9.40
CA ILE A 29 -2.08 2.16 9.25
C ILE A 29 -1.11 2.21 10.43
N MET A 30 -0.34 3.29 10.58
CA MET A 30 0.74 3.31 11.55
C MET A 30 0.28 3.13 12.99
N PHE A 31 -0.79 3.82 13.42
CA PHE A 31 -1.33 3.65 14.77
C PHE A 31 -2.00 2.28 14.96
N ARG A 32 -2.74 1.79 13.95
CA ARG A 32 -3.41 0.48 14.00
C ARG A 32 -2.41 -0.67 14.14
N TYR A 33 -1.34 -0.66 13.35
CA TYR A 33 -0.34 -1.73 13.32
C TYR A 33 0.90 -1.44 14.15
N LYS A 34 0.92 -0.32 14.88
CA LYS A 34 2.02 0.11 15.78
C LYS A 34 3.37 0.18 15.07
N ILE A 35 3.38 0.70 13.84
CA ILE A 35 4.60 0.89 13.05
C ILE A 35 5.45 1.98 13.70
N ARG A 36 6.72 1.65 14.00
CA ARG A 36 7.66 2.56 14.68
C ARG A 36 8.60 3.28 13.71
N GLU A 37 8.90 2.66 12.57
CA GLU A 37 9.82 3.20 11.55
C GLU A 37 9.08 4.15 10.59
N MET A 38 8.64 5.31 11.10
CA MET A 38 7.77 6.23 10.36
C MET A 38 8.36 6.68 9.01
N GLU A 39 9.64 7.07 8.98
CA GLU A 39 10.26 7.56 7.73
C GLU A 39 10.35 6.46 6.67
N LYS A 40 10.85 5.28 7.03
CA LYS A 40 10.91 4.12 6.13
C LYS A 40 9.53 3.73 5.59
N PHE A 41 8.49 3.78 6.44
CA PHE A 41 7.12 3.48 6.02
C PHE A 41 6.59 4.50 5.02
N LYS A 42 6.87 5.79 5.23
CA LYS A 42 6.51 6.86 4.26
C LYS A 42 7.22 6.67 2.92
N ASP A 43 8.52 6.39 2.95
CA ASP A 43 9.31 6.16 1.74
C ASP A 43 8.83 4.93 0.98
N PHE A 44 8.51 3.85 1.69
CA PHE A 44 7.88 2.67 1.13
C PHE A 44 6.54 2.99 0.46
N SER A 45 5.64 3.69 1.17
CA SER A 45 4.29 4.02 0.69
C SER A 45 4.34 4.90 -0.55
N ARG A 46 5.20 5.93 -0.54
CA ARG A 46 5.44 6.81 -1.69
C ARG A 46 5.99 6.04 -2.88
N SER A 47 6.97 5.17 -2.64
CA SER A 47 7.56 4.33 -3.69
C SER A 47 6.52 3.43 -4.32
N LEU A 48 5.74 2.71 -3.50
CA LEU A 48 4.72 1.78 -3.97
C LEU A 48 3.64 2.49 -4.82
N ILE A 49 3.14 3.64 -4.36
CA ILE A 49 2.12 4.42 -5.08
C ILE A 49 2.66 4.99 -6.39
N SER A 50 3.95 5.35 -6.45
CA SER A 50 4.57 5.83 -7.69
C SER A 50 4.58 4.79 -8.81
N TYR A 51 4.44 3.50 -8.47
CA TYR A 51 4.38 2.39 -9.42
C TYR A 51 2.94 1.97 -9.76
N TYR A 52 1.97 2.89 -9.77
CA TYR A 52 0.51 2.63 -9.88
C TYR A 52 0.04 1.75 -11.07
N SER A 53 0.91 1.40 -12.03
CA SER A 53 0.58 0.55 -13.17
C SER A 53 1.67 -0.46 -13.52
N SER A 54 2.57 -0.79 -12.59
CA SER A 54 3.66 -1.75 -12.80
C SER A 54 3.66 -2.82 -11.72
N GLU A 55 4.04 -4.04 -12.08
CA GLU A 55 4.21 -5.12 -11.11
C GLU A 55 5.38 -4.78 -10.18
N VAL A 56 5.08 -4.60 -8.89
CA VAL A 56 6.08 -4.26 -7.87
C VAL A 56 6.42 -5.50 -7.06
N SER A 57 7.71 -5.84 -7.02
CA SER A 57 8.20 -6.85 -6.09
C SER A 57 8.36 -6.28 -4.69
N LEU A 58 7.53 -6.73 -3.75
CA LEU A 58 7.67 -6.38 -2.32
C LEU A 58 9.04 -6.76 -1.76
N SER A 59 9.61 -7.87 -2.24
CA SER A 59 10.96 -8.31 -1.86
C SER A 59 12.05 -7.34 -2.33
N ARG A 60 11.85 -6.66 -3.47
CA ARG A 60 12.75 -5.59 -3.93
C ARG A 60 12.58 -4.34 -3.08
N LEU A 61 11.35 -3.93 -2.78
CA LEU A 61 11.09 -2.77 -1.92
C LEU A 61 11.65 -2.96 -0.51
N ALA A 62 11.48 -4.13 0.09
CA ALA A 62 12.03 -4.47 1.41
C ALA A 62 13.55 -4.26 1.47
N LYS A 63 14.27 -4.61 0.40
CA LYS A 63 15.72 -4.37 0.30
C LYS A 63 16.08 -2.90 0.18
N ILE A 64 15.28 -2.12 -0.55
CA ILE A 64 15.52 -0.68 -0.76
C ILE A 64 15.29 0.10 0.54
N VAL A 65 14.21 -0.22 1.28
CA VAL A 65 13.88 0.46 2.55
C VAL A 65 14.50 -0.22 3.78
N GLU A 66 15.33 -1.24 3.57
CA GLU A 66 16.08 -1.97 4.61
C GLU A 66 15.18 -2.47 5.76
N VAL A 67 14.15 -3.24 5.40
CA VAL A 67 13.27 -3.92 6.36
C VAL A 67 13.12 -5.40 6.02
N ASP A 68 12.72 -6.20 7.01
CA ASP A 68 12.48 -7.61 6.81
C ASP A 68 11.17 -7.89 6.06
N LYS A 69 11.02 -9.14 5.58
CA LYS A 69 9.84 -9.57 4.83
C LYS A 69 8.54 -9.46 5.63
N LYS A 70 8.55 -9.80 6.92
CA LYS A 70 7.34 -9.71 7.76
C LYS A 70 6.90 -8.26 7.91
N THR A 71 7.85 -7.35 8.05
CA THR A 71 7.59 -5.91 8.13
C THR A 71 7.03 -5.37 6.82
N ILE A 72 7.63 -5.69 5.66
CA ILE A 72 7.11 -5.23 4.36
C ILE A 72 5.71 -5.79 4.08
N ASP A 73 5.46 -7.07 4.43
CA ASP A 73 4.16 -7.72 4.22
C ASP A 73 3.08 -7.05 5.09
N LEU A 74 3.40 -6.68 6.35
CA LEU A 74 2.50 -5.94 7.23
C LEU A 74 2.18 -4.54 6.68
N TRP A 75 3.19 -3.83 6.17
CA TRP A 75 3.01 -2.49 5.60
C TRP A 75 2.15 -2.54 4.33
N SER A 76 2.41 -3.50 3.44
CA SER A 76 1.59 -3.76 2.25
C SER A 76 0.15 -4.08 2.61
N TYR A 77 -0.05 -4.96 3.60
CA TYR A 77 -1.38 -5.29 4.10
C TYR A 77 -2.10 -4.05 4.65
N GLY A 78 -1.39 -3.18 5.36
CA GLY A 78 -1.93 -1.92 5.85
C GLY A 78 -2.46 -1.01 4.74
N LEU A 79 -1.66 -0.81 3.69
CA LEU A 79 -2.03 0.03 2.53
C LEU A 79 -3.19 -0.57 1.71
N GLU A 80 -3.26 -1.91 1.63
CA GLU A 80 -4.36 -2.61 0.95
C GLU A 80 -5.68 -2.44 1.72
N ASN A 81 -5.68 -2.64 3.04
CA ASN A 81 -6.88 -2.47 3.86
C ASN A 81 -7.32 -1.01 4.02
N SER A 82 -6.44 -0.05 3.76
CA SER A 82 -6.78 1.36 3.72
C SER A 82 -7.20 1.84 2.33
N TYR A 83 -7.32 0.93 1.36
CA TYR A 83 -7.65 1.22 -0.04
C TYR A 83 -6.69 2.22 -0.73
N LEU A 84 -5.48 2.42 -0.18
CA LEU A 84 -4.45 3.28 -0.79
C LEU A 84 -3.71 2.58 -1.93
N ASN A 85 -3.66 1.26 -1.89
CA ASN A 85 -3.12 0.45 -2.97
C ASN A 85 -4.02 -0.76 -3.22
N LEU A 86 -4.29 -1.04 -4.49
CA LEU A 86 -4.96 -2.26 -4.90
C LEU A 86 -3.91 -3.13 -5.58
N PHE A 87 -3.53 -4.23 -4.92
CA PHE A 87 -2.87 -5.28 -5.65
C PHE A 87 -3.93 -5.92 -6.55
N PRO A 88 -3.71 -6.01 -7.88
CA PRO A 88 -4.59 -6.85 -8.69
C PRO A 88 -4.59 -8.23 -8.03
N PRO A 89 -5.76 -8.88 -7.86
CA PRO A 89 -5.81 -10.20 -7.27
C PRO A 89 -4.82 -11.04 -8.04
N GLN A 90 -3.78 -11.51 -7.35
CA GLN A 90 -2.82 -12.40 -7.98
C GLN A 90 -3.67 -13.61 -8.42
N VAL A 91 -3.90 -13.77 -9.72
CA VAL A 91 -4.32 -15.05 -10.29
C VAL A 91 -3.09 -15.96 -10.21
N ARG A 92 -2.67 -16.22 -8.97
CA ARG A 92 -1.73 -17.26 -8.63
C ARG A 92 -2.50 -18.52 -8.96
N GLY A 93 -2.17 -19.13 -10.10
CA GLY A 93 -2.87 -20.29 -10.63
C GLY A 93 -3.15 -21.29 -9.51
N LYS A 94 -4.42 -21.40 -9.12
CA LYS A 94 -4.90 -22.56 -8.39
C LYS A 94 -4.99 -23.69 -9.39
N THR A 95 -3.84 -24.26 -9.72
CA THR A 95 -3.76 -25.57 -10.37
C THR A 95 -2.65 -26.35 -9.67
N GLN A 96 -3.03 -27.08 -8.62
CA GLN A 96 -2.87 -28.53 -8.53
C GLN A 96 -3.18 -29.00 -7.11
N GLY A 97 -4.17 -29.89 -6.99
CA GLY A 97 -4.17 -30.93 -5.96
C GLY A 97 -5.11 -30.73 -4.76
N GLU A 98 -6.09 -31.63 -4.69
CA GLU A 98 -6.72 -32.13 -3.47
C GLU A 98 -7.84 -31.28 -2.84
N ILE A 99 -8.98 -31.26 -3.52
CA ILE A 99 -10.26 -31.47 -2.82
C ILE A 99 -10.63 -32.92 -3.06
N ASN A 100 -10.14 -33.80 -2.20
CA ASN A 100 -10.64 -35.14 -1.99
C ASN A 100 -10.28 -35.54 -0.56
N PHE A 101 -11.21 -35.36 0.38
CA PHE A 101 -11.35 -36.24 1.52
C PHE A 101 -12.82 -36.25 1.96
N GLN A 102 -13.45 -37.37 1.58
CA GLN A 102 -14.55 -38.13 2.17
C GLN A 102 -15.81 -37.40 2.67
#